data_AF-A0A8T3YCU0-F1
#
_entry.id   AF-A0A8T3YCU0-F1
#
_cell.length_a   1.000
_cell.length_b   1.000
_cell.length_c   1.000
_cell.angle_alpha   90.00
_cell.angle_beta   90.00
_cell.angle_gamma   90.00
#
_symmetry.space_group_name_H-M   'P 1'
#
loop_
_entity.id
_entity.type
_entity.pdbx_description
1 polymer ?
#
loop_
_entity_poly.entity_id
_entity_poly.type
_entity_poly.pdbx_seq_one_letter_code
_entity_poly.pdbx_strand_id
1 'polypeptide(L)'
;MIDLKLSEILKTLSGKGDLTISADGKPLLFVSLNGKEIKVDVKDAFALVQMGIAGDILKGGGKKSEKLQKLKDAGFKIKIKYKLFEFEI
;
A
#
# COMPACT_ATOMS: atom_id res chain seq x y z
N MET A 1 -18.89 1.80 4.64
CA MET A 1 -17.47 1.70 5.06
C MET A 1 -16.75 0.90 3.97
N ILE A 2 -15.91 1.56 3.17
CA ILE A 2 -15.28 0.90 2.00
C ILE A 2 -14.04 0.15 2.52
N ASP A 3 -14.07 -1.18 2.49
CA ASP A 3 -12.95 -2.04 2.89
C ASP A 3 -12.03 -2.28 1.67
N LEU A 4 -11.17 -1.31 1.34
CA LEU A 4 -10.26 -1.39 0.20
C LEU A 4 -9.01 -2.20 0.55
N LYS A 5 -9.05 -3.51 0.26
CA LYS A 5 -7.92 -4.42 0.50
C LYS A 5 -6.86 -4.25 -0.59
N LEU A 6 -5.58 -4.12 -0.21
CA LEU A 6 -4.45 -4.04 -1.15
C LEU A 6 -4.42 -5.20 -2.17
N SER A 7 -4.83 -6.40 -1.77
CA SER A 7 -4.94 -7.55 -2.67
C SER A 7 -5.96 -7.35 -3.80
N GLU A 8 -7.06 -6.65 -3.53
CA GLU A 8 -8.09 -6.33 -4.53
C GLU A 8 -7.55 -5.27 -5.50
N ILE A 9 -6.88 -4.24 -4.96
CA ILE A 9 -6.20 -3.20 -5.75
C ILE A 9 -5.20 -3.83 -6.74
N LEU A 10 -4.38 -4.76 -6.26
CA LEU A 10 -3.38 -5.41 -7.10
C LEU A 10 -3.98 -6.33 -8.17
N LYS A 11 -5.12 -6.99 -7.87
CA LYS A 11 -5.88 -7.73 -8.89
C LYS A 11 -6.42 -6.79 -9.96
N THR A 12 -6.94 -5.63 -9.57
CA THR A 12 -7.46 -4.63 -10.52
C THR A 12 -6.36 -4.09 -11.43
N LEU A 13 -5.14 -3.89 -10.92
CA LEU A 13 -4.02 -3.33 -11.68
C LEU A 13 -3.37 -4.29 -12.71
N SER A 14 -3.78 -5.57 -12.76
CA SER A 14 -3.43 -6.57 -13.81
C SER A 14 -2.00 -6.55 -14.35
N GLY A 15 -1.01 -6.21 -13.51
CA GLY A 15 0.42 -6.20 -13.85
C GLY A 15 1.02 -4.85 -14.21
N LYS A 16 0.23 -3.85 -14.67
CA LYS A 16 0.66 -2.45 -14.82
C LYS A 16 -0.50 -1.48 -14.71
N GLY A 17 -0.39 -0.51 -13.80
CA GLY A 17 -1.34 0.59 -13.72
C GLY A 17 -1.23 1.37 -12.42
N ASP A 18 -1.87 2.54 -12.42
CA ASP A 18 -1.92 3.45 -11.28
C ASP A 18 -3.35 3.54 -10.77
N LEU A 19 -3.51 3.39 -9.46
CA LEU A 19 -4.78 3.54 -8.76
C LEU A 19 -4.65 4.67 -7.74
N THR A 20 -5.51 5.68 -7.85
CA THR A 20 -5.67 6.69 -6.81
C THR A 20 -6.95 6.40 -6.04
N ILE A 21 -6.85 6.34 -4.71
CA ILE A 21 -8.02 6.24 -3.84
C ILE A 21 -8.18 7.60 -3.16
N SER A 22 -9.36 8.16 -3.32
CA SER A 22 -9.74 9.43 -2.72
C SER A 22 -10.95 9.25 -1.83
N ALA A 23 -10.99 9.96 -0.71
CA ALA A 23 -12.18 10.10 0.14
C ALA A 23 -12.50 11.58 0.28
N ASP A 24 -13.78 11.93 0.18
CA ASP A 24 -14.28 13.31 0.28
C ASP A 24 -13.54 14.29 -0.64
N GLY A 25 -13.23 13.84 -1.86
CA GLY A 25 -12.52 14.64 -2.87
C GLY A 25 -11.02 14.82 -2.62
N LYS A 26 -10.45 14.22 -1.56
CA LYS A 26 -9.02 14.29 -1.25
C LYS A 26 -8.32 12.95 -1.53
N PRO A 27 -7.17 12.96 -2.22
CA PRO A 27 -6.40 11.74 -2.43
C PRO A 27 -5.86 11.23 -1.10
N LEU A 28 -6.24 10.02 -0.73
CA LEU A 28 -5.79 9.34 0.48
C LEU A 28 -4.54 8.51 0.22
N LEU A 29 -4.53 7.78 -0.90
CA LEU A 29 -3.39 6.96 -1.29
C LEU A 29 -3.31 6.82 -2.82
N PHE A 30 -2.09 6.58 -3.28
CA PHE A 30 -1.77 6.30 -4.67
C PHE A 30 -0.99 4.99 -4.72
N VAL A 31 -1.47 4.01 -5.50
CA VAL A 31 -0.79 2.73 -5.72
C VAL A 31 -0.42 2.63 -7.19
N SER A 32 0.87 2.54 -7.47
CA SER A 32 1.39 2.23 -8.80
C SER A 32 1.90 0.80 -8.80
N LEU A 33 1.45 -0.02 -9.74
CA LEU A 33 2.00 -1.32 -10.01
C LEU A 33 2.72 -1.25 -11.36
N ASN A 34 4.00 -1.61 -11.39
CA ASN A 34 4.77 -1.73 -12.62
C ASN A 34 5.51 -3.07 -12.63
N GLY A 35 4.90 -4.08 -13.24
CA GLY A 35 5.40 -5.45 -13.22
C GLY A 35 5.34 -6.03 -11.81
N LYS A 36 6.52 -6.22 -11.19
CA LYS A 36 6.64 -6.70 -9.80
C LYS A 36 6.95 -5.58 -8.81
N GLU A 37 7.07 -4.32 -9.23
CA GLU A 37 7.28 -3.20 -8.32
C GLU A 37 5.93 -2.56 -7.96
N ILE A 38 5.62 -2.50 -6.67
CA ILE A 38 4.44 -1.82 -6.11
C ILE A 38 4.94 -0.57 -5.39
N LYS A 39 4.50 0.61 -5.82
CA LYS A 39 4.73 1.87 -5.11
C LYS A 39 3.44 2.32 -4.49
N VAL A 40 3.45 2.62 -3.21
CA VAL A 40 2.30 3.13 -2.46
C VAL A 40 2.70 4.48 -1.88
N ASP A 41 2.15 5.57 -2.41
CA ASP A 41 2.29 6.90 -1.84
C ASP A 41 1.05 7.21 -1.01
N VAL A 42 1.25 7.26 0.31
CA VAL A 42 0.18 7.46 1.27
C VAL A 42 0.20 8.91 1.73
N LYS A 43 -0.91 9.61 1.48
CA LYS A 43 -1.08 11.02 1.85
C LYS A 43 -1.69 11.19 3.23
N ASP A 44 -2.51 10.22 3.65
CA ASP A 44 -3.23 10.26 4.92
C ASP A 44 -2.95 9.02 5.79
N ALA A 45 -2.74 9.23 7.09
CA ALA A 45 -2.51 8.14 8.05
C ALA A 45 -3.70 7.17 8.12
N PHE A 46 -4.92 7.65 7.89
CA PHE A 46 -6.13 6.83 7.88
C PHE A 46 -6.09 5.77 6.77
N ALA A 47 -5.49 6.10 5.62
CA ALA A 47 -5.31 5.15 4.53
C ALA A 47 -4.37 4.00 4.94
N LEU A 48 -3.33 4.28 5.73
CA LEU A 48 -2.45 3.24 6.27
C LEU A 48 -3.22 2.23 7.14
N VAL A 49 -4.14 2.74 7.95
CA VAL A 49 -4.96 1.92 8.84
C VAL A 49 -5.90 1.04 8.02
N GLN A 50 -6.58 1.61 7.02
CA GLN A 50 -7.48 0.84 6.15
C GLN A 50 -6.75 -0.23 5.33
N MET A 51 -5.54 0.06 4.85
CA MET A 51 -4.72 -0.90 4.13
C MET A 51 -4.14 -1.99 5.05
N GLY A 52 -4.24 -1.84 6.37
CA GLY A 52 -3.67 -2.76 7.35
C GLY A 52 -2.14 -2.74 7.36
N ILE A 53 -1.53 -1.62 6.99
CA ILE A 53 -0.07 -1.39 6.95
C ILE A 53 0.37 -0.29 7.92
N ALA A 54 -0.58 0.33 8.64
CA ALA A 54 -0.27 1.29 9.69
C ALA A 54 0.64 0.72 10.78
N GLY A 55 0.50 -0.56 11.12
CA GLY A 55 1.40 -1.23 12.07
C GLY A 55 2.84 -1.28 11.56
N ASP A 56 3.02 -1.65 10.29
CA ASP A 56 4.33 -1.71 9.64
C ASP A 56 5.02 -0.33 9.59
N ILE A 57 4.25 0.73 9.31
CA ILE A 57 4.79 2.08 9.09
C ILE A 57 4.91 2.90 10.38
N LEU A 58 3.91 2.84 11.27
CA LEU A 58 3.84 3.70 12.45
C LEU A 58 4.50 3.06 13.68
N LYS A 59 4.55 1.73 13.78
CA LYS A 59 5.09 1.03 14.96
C LYS A 59 6.49 0.45 14.75
N GLY A 60 7.15 0.73 13.63
CA GLY A 60 8.59 0.47 13.45
C GLY A 60 9.02 -0.98 13.69
N GLY A 61 8.22 -1.98 13.26
CA GLY A 61 8.64 -3.39 13.26
C GLY A 61 7.78 -4.38 14.05
N GLY A 62 6.62 -4.00 14.55
CA GLY A 62 5.70 -4.95 15.21
C GLY A 62 4.84 -5.72 14.20
N LYS A 63 5.17 -7.01 13.97
CA LYS A 63 4.51 -7.96 13.04
C LYS A 63 4.28 -7.36 11.65
N LYS A 64 5.20 -7.66 10.73
CA LYS A 64 4.97 -7.38 9.31
C LYS A 64 3.60 -7.91 8.92
N SER A 65 2.78 -7.08 8.27
CA SER A 65 1.49 -7.52 7.76
C SER A 65 1.71 -8.79 6.94
N GLU A 66 1.10 -9.91 7.33
CA GLU A 66 1.24 -11.20 6.62
C GLU A 66 0.95 -11.05 5.13
N LYS A 67 0.17 -10.04 4.74
CA LYS A 67 -0.15 -9.71 3.35
C LYS A 67 1.04 -9.08 2.61
N LEU A 68 1.78 -8.18 3.24
CA LEU A 68 3.01 -7.62 2.66
C LEU A 68 4.09 -8.71 2.56
N GLN A 69 4.16 -9.59 3.56
CA GLN A 69 5.03 -10.77 3.53
C GLN A 69 4.70 -11.67 2.34
N LYS A 70 3.42 -12.03 2.13
CA LYS A 70 2.98 -12.84 0.98
C LYS A 70 3.30 -12.20 -0.37
N LEU A 71 3.16 -10.88 -0.50
CA LEU A 71 3.51 -10.17 -1.73
C LEU A 71 5.03 -10.20 -1.96
N LYS A 72 5.83 -10.01 -0.90
CA LYS A 72 7.28 -10.16 -0.95
C LYS A 72 7.69 -11.59 -1.34
N ASP A 73 7.06 -12.60 -0.75
CA ASP A 73 7.31 -14.02 -1.05
C ASP A 73 6.90 -14.37 -2.50
N ALA A 74 5.89 -13.70 -3.05
CA ALA A 74 5.52 -13.76 -4.47
C ALA A 74 6.50 -13.00 -5.40
N GLY A 75 7.54 -12.37 -4.85
CA GLY A 75 8.59 -11.65 -5.57
C GLY A 75 8.23 -10.20 -5.92
N PHE A 76 7.20 -9.63 -5.28
CA PHE A 76 6.90 -8.21 -5.44
C PHE A 76 7.81 -7.37 -4.55
N LYS A 77 8.25 -6.23 -5.09
CA LYS A 77 9.02 -5.22 -4.39
C LYS A 77 8.09 -4.09 -3.99
N ILE A 78 7.89 -3.86 -2.70
CA ILE A 78 6.89 -2.89 -2.20
C ILE A 78 7.61 -1.69 -1.61
N LYS A 79 7.40 -0.52 -2.21
CA LYS A 79 7.88 0.77 -1.71
C LYS A 79 6.71 1.56 -1.18
N ILE A 80 6.69 1.86 0.10
CA ILE A 80 5.64 2.65 0.72
C ILE A 80 6.24 3.98 1.16
N LYS A 81 5.73 5.07 0.61
CA LYS A 81 6.08 6.42 0.97
C LYS A 81 4.96 7.03 1.80
N TYR A 82 5.29 7.55 2.97
CA TYR A 82 4.37 8.30 3.80
C TYR A 82 5.06 9.57 4.31
N LYS A 83 4.60 10.73 3.82
CA LYS A 83 5.24 12.03 4.08
C LYS A 83 6.74 12.02 3.73
N LEU A 84 7.61 12.16 4.71
CA LEU A 84 9.07 12.17 4.58
C LEU A 84 9.70 10.78 4.78
N PHE A 85 8.90 9.77 5.11
CA PHE A 85 9.37 8.42 5.35
C PHE A 85 9.14 7.55 4.11
N GLU A 86 10.14 6.75 3.76
CA GLU A 86 10.05 5.73 2.72
C GLU A 86 10.47 4.39 3.30
N PHE A 87 9.66 3.37 3.05
CA PHE A 87 9.86 2.02 3.53
C PHE A 87 9.89 1.07 2.33
N GLU A 88 10.93 0.26 2.24
CA GLU A 88 11.02 -0.81 1.26
C GLU A 88 10.88 -2.15 2.00
N ILE A 89 9.95 -2.98 1.53
CA ILE A 89 9.68 -4.31 2.11
C ILE A 89 10.09 -5.39 1.12
#